data_AF-A0A392Q774-F1
#
_entry.id   AF-A0A392Q774-F1
#
_cell.length_a   1.000
_cell.length_b   1.000
_cell.length_c   1.000
_cell.angle_alpha   90.00
_cell.angle_beta   90.00
_cell.angle_gamma   90.00
#
_symmetry.space_group_name_H-M   'P 1'
#
loop_
_entity.id
_entity.type
_entity.pdbx_description
1 polymer ?
#
loop_
_entity_poly.entity_id
_entity_poly.type
_entity_poly.pdbx_seq_one_letter_code
_entity_poly.pdbx_strand_id
1 'polypeptide(L)'
;LPTKDNLVLRNIISHDSQLCVSGCGGLESAHHLFLFCPVFVPLWGLVKSWIGISSADPDLLQDHFVQIIHSSRGMRARRSFL
;
A
#
# COMPACT_ATOMS: atom_id res chain seq x y z
N LEU A 1 -8.89 -0.25 11.39
CA LEU A 1 -9.30 0.98 10.68
C LEU A 1 -10.82 0.98 10.59
N PRO A 2 -11.53 2.11 10.76
CA PRO A 2 -12.98 2.15 10.63
C PRO A 2 -13.42 2.13 9.16
N THR A 3 -13.09 1.04 8.46
CA THR A 3 -13.46 0.79 7.06
C THR A 3 -14.85 0.16 6.97
N LYS A 4 -15.56 0.35 5.86
CA LYS A 4 -16.92 -0.20 5.71
C LYS A 4 -16.97 -1.72 5.79
N ASP A 5 -15.94 -2.45 5.36
CA ASP A 5 -15.87 -3.91 5.56
C ASP A 5 -15.94 -4.29 7.05
N ASN A 6 -15.17 -3.60 7.91
CA ASN A 6 -15.16 -3.78 9.36
C ASN A 6 -16.48 -3.34 10.00
N LEU A 7 -17.12 -2.29 9.48
CA LEU A 7 -18.43 -1.85 9.96
C LEU A 7 -19.53 -2.88 9.63
N VAL A 8 -19.48 -3.50 8.45
CA VAL A 8 -20.42 -4.58 8.11
C VAL A 8 -20.16 -5.84 8.92
N LEU A 9 -18.90 -6.24 9.13
CA LEU A 9 -18.57 -7.38 10.00
C LEU A 9 -19.11 -7.20 11.44
N ARG A 10 -19.31 -5.95 11.87
CA ARG A 10 -19.87 -5.60 13.18
C ARG A 10 -21.38 -5.31 13.15
N ASN A 11 -22.04 -5.49 12.00
CA ASN A 11 -23.45 -5.18 11.78
C ASN A 11 -23.83 -3.72 12.09
N ILE A 12 -22.90 -2.78 11.87
CA ILE A 12 -23.14 -1.34 12.08
C ILE A 12 -23.81 -0.71 10.86
N ILE A 13 -23.49 -1.18 9.65
CA ILE A 13 -24.07 -0.72 8.38
C ILE A 13 -24.55 -1.91 7.54
N SER A 14 -25.42 -1.65 6.55
CA SER A 14 -25.89 -2.68 5.61
C SER A 14 -24.76 -3.21 4.72
N HIS A 15 -24.88 -4.48 4.33
CA HIS A 15 -23.96 -5.14 3.39
C HIS A 15 -23.93 -4.46 2.01
N ASP A 16 -25.02 -3.79 1.61
CA ASP A 16 -25.09 -3.05 0.34
C ASP A 16 -24.28 -1.73 0.38
N SER A 17 -23.83 -1.32 1.57
CA SER A 17 -23.08 -0.08 1.78
C SER A 17 -21.56 -0.29 1.83
N GLN A 18 -21.03 -1.42 1.37
CA GLN A 18 -19.61 -1.80 1.49
C GLN A 18 -18.67 -1.16 0.46
N LEU A 19 -19.21 -0.52 -0.57
CA LEU A 19 -18.38 0.05 -1.64
C LEU A 19 -17.53 1.22 -1.15
N CYS A 20 -16.34 1.34 -1.73
CA CYS A 20 -15.34 2.37 -1.47
C CYS A 20 -15.93 3.76 -1.58
N VAL A 21 -15.68 4.59 -0.56
CA VAL A 21 -16.12 5.99 -0.52
C VAL A 21 -15.64 6.83 -1.71
N SER A 22 -14.55 6.43 -2.36
CA SER A 22 -14.04 7.13 -3.56
C SER A 22 -14.88 6.89 -4.81
N GLY A 23 -15.83 5.95 -4.78
CA GLY A 23 -16.66 5.60 -5.93
C GLY A 23 -15.96 4.72 -6.97
N CYS A 24 -14.77 4.19 -6.69
CA CYS A 24 -14.01 3.36 -7.64
C CYS A 24 -14.56 1.92 -7.83
N GLY A 25 -15.72 1.59 -7.25
CA GLY A 25 -16.38 0.29 -7.39
C GLY A 25 -15.77 -0.87 -6.59
N GLY A 26 -14.64 -0.69 -5.92
CA GLY A 26 -14.04 -1.69 -5.03
C GLY A 26 -14.72 -1.76 -3.66
N LEU A 27 -14.53 -2.86 -2.93
CA LEU A 27 -14.92 -2.94 -1.51
C LEU A 27 -13.98 -2.08 -0.66
N GLU A 28 -14.55 -1.34 0.29
CA GLU A 28 -13.76 -0.53 1.20
C GLU A 28 -13.13 -1.37 2.32
N SER A 29 -11.98 -1.97 2.02
CA SER A 29 -11.10 -2.62 2.99
C SER A 29 -9.82 -1.81 3.19
N ALA A 30 -9.09 -2.08 4.27
CA ALA A 30 -7.78 -1.45 4.48
C ALA A 30 -6.81 -1.75 3.32
N HIS A 31 -6.78 -3.01 2.85
CA HIS A 31 -5.94 -3.39 1.70
C HIS A 31 -6.30 -2.59 0.44
N HIS A 32 -7.59 -2.45 0.16
CA HIS A 32 -8.03 -1.65 -0.97
C HIS A 32 -7.62 -0.19 -0.81
N LEU A 33 -7.89 0.44 0.33
CA LEU A 33 -7.58 1.86 0.54
C LEU A 33 -6.08 2.18 0.46
N PHE A 34 -5.21 1.31 0.99
CA PHE A 34 -3.77 1.58 1.02
C PHE A 34 -3.02 1.12 -0.22
N LEU A 35 -3.50 0.08 -0.91
CA LEU A 35 -2.71 -0.60 -1.94
C LEU A 35 -3.35 -0.56 -3.33
N PHE A 36 -4.69 -0.60 -3.45
CA PHE A 36 -5.36 -0.85 -4.74
C PHE A 36 -6.33 0.24 -5.18
N CYS A 37 -6.67 1.19 -4.30
CA CYS A 37 -7.66 2.20 -4.62
C CYS A 37 -7.04 3.23 -5.58
N PRO A 38 -7.55 3.38 -6.81
CA PRO A 38 -6.96 4.27 -7.81
C PRO A 38 -6.97 5.74 -7.39
N VAL A 39 -7.77 6.11 -6.38
CA VAL A 39 -7.83 7.46 -5.83
C VAL A 39 -6.86 7.63 -4.66
N PHE A 40 -6.77 6.67 -3.74
CA PHE A 40 -5.95 6.80 -2.53
C PHE A 40 -4.48 6.40 -2.71
N VAL A 41 -4.17 5.48 -3.63
CA VAL A 41 -2.79 5.04 -3.90
C VAL A 41 -1.89 6.21 -4.32
N PRO A 42 -2.27 7.05 -5.30
CA PRO A 42 -1.46 8.22 -5.64
C PRO A 42 -1.31 9.23 -4.49
N LEU A 43 -2.36 9.41 -3.68
CA LEU A 43 -2.30 10.27 -2.49
C LEU A 43 -1.26 9.78 -1.49
N TRP A 44 -1.15 8.46 -1.31
CA TRP A 44 -0.14 7.89 -0.43
C TRP A 44 1.28 8.09 -0.95
N GLY A 45 1.48 8.07 -2.27
CA GLY A 45 2.72 8.51 -2.92
C GLY A 45 3.09 9.96 -2.57
N LEU A 46 2.12 10.88 -2.64
CA LEU A 46 2.32 12.29 -2.29
C LEU A 46 2.63 12.49 -0.81
N VAL A 47 1.93 11.79 0.08
CA VAL A 47 2.19 11.84 1.53
C VAL A 47 3.59 11.32 1.84
N LYS A 48 3.99 10.17 1.25
CA LYS A 48 5.35 9.61 1.36
C LYS A 48 6.42 10.62 0.91
N SER A 49 6.21 11.27 -0.23
CA SER A 49 7.11 12.31 -0.74
C SER A 49 7.20 13.50 0.21
N TRP A 50 6.07 13.97 0.73
CA TRP A 50 6.00 15.10 1.67
C TRP A 50 6.75 14.84 2.99
N ILE A 51 6.68 13.62 3.52
CA ILE A 51 7.41 13.21 4.75
C ILE A 51 8.84 12.74 4.48
N GLY A 52 9.29 12.70 3.22
CA GLY A 52 10.62 12.25 2.84
C GLY A 52 10.85 10.74 2.97
N ILE A 53 9.81 9.93 2.88
CA ILE A 53 9.89 8.46 2.92
C ILE A 53 9.88 7.88 1.50
N SER A 54 10.89 7.08 1.19
CA SER A 54 10.95 6.28 -0.05
C SER A 54 10.59 4.83 0.26
N SER A 55 9.41 4.38 -0.18
CA SER A 55 8.95 2.98 -0.03
C SER A 55 8.55 2.42 -1.38
N ALA A 56 8.85 1.14 -1.62
CA ALA A 56 8.33 0.38 -2.75
C ALA A 56 6.80 0.49 -2.79
N ASP A 57 6.25 0.71 -3.99
CA ASP A 57 4.81 0.74 -4.17
C ASP A 57 4.27 -0.71 -4.28
N PRO A 58 3.23 -1.06 -3.53
CA PRO A 58 2.74 -2.44 -3.42
C PRO A 58 2.10 -2.97 -4.72
N ASP A 59 1.61 -2.10 -5.59
CA ASP A 59 1.02 -2.47 -6.89
C ASP A 59 2.07 -2.71 -7.99
N LEU A 60 3.29 -2.21 -7.81
CA LEU A 60 4.39 -2.49 -8.73
C LEU A 60 5.27 -3.60 -8.15
N LEU A 61 4.92 -4.85 -8.49
CA LEU A 61 5.83 -6.00 -8.39
C LEU A 61 7.24 -5.68 -8.97
N GLN A 62 7.30 -4.76 -9.95
CA GLN A 62 8.55 -4.23 -10.50
C GLN A 62 9.32 -3.30 -9.54
N ASP A 63 8.65 -2.47 -8.74
CA ASP A 63 9.29 -1.59 -7.75
C ASP A 63 9.82 -2.38 -6.55
N HIS A 64 9.12 -3.47 -6.17
CA HIS A 64 9.66 -4.45 -5.23
C HIS A 64 10.97 -5.07 -5.74
N PHE A 65 11.07 -5.37 -7.03
CA PHE A 65 12.29 -5.93 -7.62
C PHE A 65 13.46 -4.94 -7.57
N VAL A 66 13.21 -3.67 -7.87
CA VAL A 66 14.23 -2.60 -7.81
C VAL A 66 14.67 -2.35 -6.36
N GLN A 67 13.75 -2.28 -5.41
CA GLN A 67 14.07 -2.11 -3.99
C GLN A 67 14.87 -3.28 -3.41
N ILE A 68 14.51 -4.51 -3.76
CA ILE A 68 15.28 -5.71 -3.38
C ILE A 68 16.69 -5.66 -3.97
N ILE A 69 16.86 -5.30 -5.25
CA ILE A 69 18.19 -5.18 -5.86
C ILE A 69 19.03 -4.08 -5.22
N HIS A 70 18.45 -2.91 -4.93
CA HIS A 70 19.16 -1.80 -4.29
C HIS A 70 19.61 -2.14 -2.87
N SER A 71 18.73 -2.75 -2.06
CA SER A 71 19.07 -3.19 -0.69
C SER A 71 20.07 -4.35 -0.69
N SER A 72 20.01 -5.26 -1.66
CA SER A 72 20.98 -6.35 -1.83
C SER A 72 22.35 -5.87 -2.32
N ARG A 73 22.42 -4.79 -3.12
CA ARG A 73 23.68 -4.18 -3.56
C ARG A 73 24.42 -3.45 -2.43
N GLY A 74 23.73 -3.08 -1.36
CA GLY A 74 24.33 -2.57 -0.12
C GLY A 74 25.16 -3.60 0.65
N MET A 75 25.10 -4.89 0.29
CA MET A 75 25.90 -5.97 0.88
C MET A 75 27.21 -6.26 0.14
N ARG A 76 27.75 -5.36 -0.69
CA ARG A 76 29.10 -5.55 -1.25
C ARG A 76 30.17 -5.04 -0.30
N ALA A 77 30.81 -6.00 0.37
CA ALA A 77 32.26 -6.12 0.64
C ALA A 77 32.55 -6.59 2.07
N ARG A 78 32.27 -7.86 2.40
CA ARG A 78 33.13 -8.55 3.35
C ARG A 78 34.42 -8.88 2.61
N ARG A 79 35.43 -8.01 2.78
CA ARG A 79 36.82 -8.33 2.44
C ARG A 79 37.21 -9.58 3.21
N SER A 80 37.35 -10.70 2.51
CA SER A 80 38.12 -11.82 3.03
C SER A 80 39.59 -11.44 2.88
N PHE A 81 40.27 -11.20 3.99
CA PHE A 81 41.72 -11.28 4.04
C PHE A 81 42.08 -12.75 4.22
N LEU A 82 42.78 -13.31 3.23
CA LEU A 82 43.81 -14.36 3.36
C LEU A 82 44.61 -14.36 2.06
#